data_AF-A0A151EZQ8-F1
#
_entry.id   AF-A0A151EZQ8-F1
#
_cell.length_a   1.000
_cell.length_b   1.000
_cell.length_c   1.000
_cell.angle_alpha   90.00
_cell.angle_beta   90.00
_cell.angle_gamma   90.00
#
_symmetry.space_group_name_H-M   'P 1'
#
loop_
_entity.id
_entity.type
_entity.pdbx_description
1 polymer ?
#
loop_
_entity_poly.entity_id
_entity_poly.type
_entity_poly.pdbx_seq_one_letter_code
_entity_poly.pdbx_strand_id
1 'polypeptide(L)'
;MVDIETTFLGIVAQFALFLVRQKAEGEIWHDQLSSRKQESRIQKAWENVRNEPWPTNRKRQAMLYRVAPTIKFLDSKKEPLVQIADFISGVIYGASRGGEGFLIESWDNFFPEGLRTTNLLHVQ
;
A
#
# COMPACT_ATOMS: atom_id res chain seq x y z
N MET A 1 -4.00 -11.60 18.58
CA MET A 1 -3.03 -11.70 17.47
C MET A 1 -3.69 -10.98 16.31
N VAL A 2 -3.29 -9.73 16.04
CA VAL A 2 -3.80 -8.98 14.90
C VAL A 2 -3.24 -9.69 13.68
N ASP A 3 -4.13 -10.33 12.92
CA ASP A 3 -3.72 -11.11 11.76
C ASP A 3 -3.01 -10.18 10.79
N ILE A 4 -1.84 -10.60 10.29
CA ILE A 4 -1.02 -9.84 9.33
C ILE A 4 -1.88 -9.37 8.15
N GLU A 5 -2.92 -10.14 7.83
CA GLU A 5 -3.91 -9.88 6.77
C GLU A 5 -4.71 -8.60 6.99
N THR A 6 -5.09 -8.24 8.23
CA THR A 6 -6.00 -7.11 8.46
C THR A 6 -5.28 -5.76 8.39
N THR A 7 -4.10 -5.65 9.00
CA THR A 7 -3.30 -4.42 9.00
C THR A 7 -2.74 -4.12 7.61
N PHE A 8 -2.21 -5.15 6.94
CA PHE A 8 -1.65 -5.04 5.61
C PHE A 8 -2.72 -4.60 4.60
N LEU A 9 -3.93 -5.17 4.68
CA LEU A 9 -5.02 -4.83 3.78
C LEU A 9 -5.47 -3.37 3.91
N GLY A 10 -5.50 -2.82 5.13
CA GLY A 10 -5.85 -1.41 5.36
C GLY A 10 -4.86 -0.46 4.68
N ILE A 11 -3.56 -0.70 4.86
CA ILE A 11 -2.49 0.12 4.25
C ILE A 11 -2.56 0.02 2.71
N VAL A 12 -2.77 -1.19 2.18
CA VAL A 12 -2.87 -1.39 0.73
C VAL A 12 -4.12 -0.74 0.13
N ALA A 13 -5.26 -0.78 0.82
CA ALA A 13 -6.48 -0.11 0.38
C ALA A 13 -6.29 1.42 0.33
N GLN A 14 -5.65 1.98 1.36
CA GLN A 14 -5.29 3.40 1.42
C GLN A 14 -4.36 3.81 0.26
N PHE A 15 -3.35 3.01 -0.04
CA PHE A 15 -2.45 3.25 -1.16
C PHE A 15 -3.16 3.13 -2.51
N ALA A 16 -4.00 2.11 -2.71
CA ALA A 16 -4.78 1.94 -3.93
C ALA A 16 -5.71 3.14 -4.19
N LEU A 17 -6.34 3.67 -3.14
CA LEU A 17 -7.17 4.86 -3.23
C LEU A 17 -6.38 6.10 -3.66
N PHE A 18 -5.18 6.28 -3.09
CA PHE A 18 -4.25 7.32 -3.52
C PHE A 18 -3.90 7.18 -5.01
N LEU A 19 -3.57 5.99 -5.48
CA LEU A 19 -3.26 5.74 -6.90
C LEU A 19 -4.45 6.03 -7.83
N VAL A 20 -5.68 5.71 -7.41
CA VAL A 20 -6.90 6.08 -8.15
C VAL A 20 -7.01 7.61 -8.30
N ARG A 21 -6.81 8.35 -7.21
CA ARG A 21 -6.87 9.82 -7.19
C ARG A 21 -5.82 10.44 -8.12
N GLN A 22 -4.61 9.88 -8.11
CA GLN A 22 -3.48 10.31 -8.93
C GLN A 22 -3.54 9.82 -10.38
N LYS A 23 -4.52 8.97 -10.73
CA LYS A 23 -4.58 8.25 -12.01
C LYS A 23 -3.27 7.50 -12.33
N ALA A 24 -2.59 7.01 -11.29
CA ALA A 24 -1.30 6.36 -11.37
C ALA A 24 -1.40 4.85 -11.14
N GLU A 25 -0.25 4.19 -11.26
CA GLU A 25 0.02 2.81 -10.84
C GLU A 25 1.18 2.83 -9.85
N GLY A 26 1.28 1.79 -9.02
CA GLY A 26 2.29 1.75 -7.96
C GLY A 26 2.69 0.34 -7.57
N GLU A 27 3.82 0.24 -6.89
CA GLU A 27 4.37 -1.01 -6.39
C GLU A 27 4.37 -1.00 -4.87
N ILE A 28 4.19 -2.19 -4.29
CA ILE A 28 4.36 -2.39 -2.85
C ILE A 28 5.64 -3.19 -2.60
N TRP A 29 6.24 -2.91 -1.47
CA TRP A 29 7.40 -3.63 -0.98
C TRP A 29 7.12 -4.15 0.42
N HIS A 30 7.89 -5.14 0.84
CA HIS A 30 7.86 -5.70 2.19
C HIS A 30 9.29 -5.93 2.65
N ASP A 31 9.56 -5.72 3.94
CA ASP A 31 10.88 -6.03 4.49
C ASP A 31 11.22 -7.50 4.25
N GLN A 32 12.46 -7.75 3.82
CA GLN A 32 12.93 -9.07 3.47
C GLN A 32 12.90 -9.96 4.71
N LEU A 33 12.20 -11.08 4.61
CA LEU A 33 12.13 -12.03 5.72
C LEU A 33 13.28 -13.02 5.62
N SER A 34 13.71 -13.55 6.76
CA SER A 34 14.78 -14.55 6.84
C SER A 34 14.43 -15.87 6.14
N SER A 35 13.19 -16.05 5.66
CA SER A 35 12.73 -17.26 4.98
C SER A 35 11.93 -16.96 3.72
N ARG A 36 12.40 -17.49 2.57
CA ARG A 36 11.66 -17.51 1.29
C ARG A 36 10.24 -18.08 1.41
N LYS A 37 10.01 -18.99 2.35
CA LYS A 37 8.69 -19.58 2.60
C LYS A 37 7.70 -18.53 3.12
N GLN A 38 8.17 -17.60 3.97
CA GLN A 38 7.33 -16.53 4.49
C GLN A 38 7.04 -15.47 3.42
N GLU A 39 8.04 -15.10 2.63
CA GLU A 39 7.87 -14.20 1.48
C GLU A 39 6.85 -14.75 0.48
N SER A 40 6.98 -16.03 0.12
CA SER A 40 6.01 -16.71 -0.75
C SER A 40 4.59 -16.72 -0.17
N ARG A 41 4.45 -16.89 1.16
CA ARG A 41 3.14 -16.81 1.82
C ARG A 41 2.53 -15.41 1.70
N ILE A 42 3.33 -14.35 1.90
CA ILE A 42 2.87 -12.96 1.80
C ILE A 42 2.50 -12.62 0.35
N GLN A 43 3.34 -13.02 -0.62
CA GLN A 43 3.06 -12.86 -2.04
C GLN A 43 1.73 -13.53 -2.42
N LYS A 44 1.49 -14.76 -1.97
CA LYS A 44 0.23 -15.47 -2.21
C LYS A 44 -0.97 -14.79 -1.55
N ALA A 45 -0.82 -14.30 -0.32
CA ALA A 45 -1.88 -13.56 0.37
C ALA A 45 -2.26 -12.29 -0.41
N TRP A 46 -1.27 -11.58 -0.96
CA TRP A 46 -1.51 -10.41 -1.79
C TRP A 46 -2.21 -10.76 -3.11
N GLU A 47 -1.77 -11.82 -3.80
CA GLU A 47 -2.42 -12.30 -5.02
C GLU A 47 -3.89 -12.66 -4.77
N ASN A 48 -4.18 -13.31 -3.64
CA ASN A 48 -5.54 -13.64 -3.24
C ASN A 48 -6.36 -12.37 -3.01
N VAL A 49 -5.87 -11.42 -2.20
CA VAL A 49 -6.55 -10.14 -1.93
C VAL A 49 -6.85 -9.38 -3.23
N ARG A 50 -5.89 -9.32 -4.15
CA ARG A 50 -6.01 -8.57 -5.41
C ARG A 50 -6.99 -9.24 -6.38
N ASN A 51 -6.94 -10.57 -6.48
CA ASN A 51 -7.60 -11.29 -7.58
C ASN A 51 -8.89 -12.01 -7.16
N GLU A 52 -9.07 -12.38 -5.89
CA GLU A 52 -10.28 -13.07 -5.43
C GLU A 52 -11.49 -12.12 -5.50
N PRO A 53 -12.62 -12.52 -6.10
CA PRO A 53 -13.78 -11.65 -6.22
C PRO A 53 -14.40 -11.33 -4.86
N TRP A 54 -14.47 -10.06 -4.49
CA TRP A 54 -15.13 -9.68 -3.24
C TRP A 54 -16.65 -9.74 -3.41
N PRO A 55 -17.39 -10.43 -2.53
CA PRO A 55 -18.82 -10.71 -2.71
C PRO A 55 -19.69 -9.45 -2.73
N THR A 56 -19.24 -8.36 -2.12
CA THR A 56 -20.06 -7.15 -1.90
C THR A 56 -19.58 -5.90 -2.63
N ASN A 57 -18.40 -5.88 -3.27
CA ASN A 57 -17.90 -4.62 -3.84
C ASN A 57 -16.85 -4.74 -4.97
N ARG A 58 -17.27 -5.25 -6.13
CA ARG A 58 -16.43 -5.35 -7.35
C ARG A 58 -15.74 -4.04 -7.75
N LYS A 59 -16.36 -2.87 -7.49
CA LYS A 59 -15.77 -1.56 -7.79
C LYS A 59 -14.53 -1.26 -6.93
N ARG A 60 -14.52 -1.67 -5.67
CA ARG A 60 -13.35 -1.52 -4.78
C ARG A 60 -12.22 -2.47 -5.16
N GLN A 61 -12.57 -3.68 -5.60
CA GLN A 61 -11.58 -4.63 -6.12
C GLN A 61 -10.83 -4.07 -7.33
N ALA A 62 -11.52 -3.39 -8.26
CA ALA A 62 -10.88 -2.78 -9.43
C ALA A 62 -9.81 -1.73 -9.08
N MET A 63 -9.88 -1.11 -7.89
CA MET A 63 -8.87 -0.16 -7.43
C MET A 63 -7.54 -0.84 -7.12
N LEU A 64 -7.58 -2.07 -6.58
CA LEU A 64 -6.39 -2.86 -6.25
C LEU A 64 -5.55 -3.20 -7.49
N TYR A 65 -6.15 -3.19 -8.68
CA TYR A 65 -5.41 -3.47 -9.91
C TYR A 65 -4.40 -2.39 -10.30
N ARG A 66 -4.50 -1.18 -9.72
CA ARG A 66 -3.48 -0.13 -9.85
C ARG A 66 -2.20 -0.44 -9.08
N VAL A 67 -2.26 -1.38 -8.13
CA VAL A 67 -1.08 -1.89 -7.43
C VAL A 67 -0.53 -3.11 -8.19
N ALA A 68 0.78 -3.13 -8.38
CA ALA A 68 1.49 -4.20 -9.05
C ALA A 68 1.20 -5.56 -8.39
N PRO A 69 1.13 -6.65 -9.16
CA PRO A 69 0.82 -7.98 -8.63
C PRO A 69 1.96 -8.57 -7.80
N THR A 70 3.20 -8.09 -7.96
CA THR A 70 4.37 -8.60 -7.26
C THR A 70 4.81 -7.67 -6.14
N ILE A 71 5.13 -8.24 -4.99
CA ILE A 71 5.75 -7.55 -3.86
C ILE A 71 7.27 -7.58 -4.04
N LYS A 72 7.92 -6.43 -3.90
CA LYS A 72 9.39 -6.36 -3.77
C LYS A 72 9.79 -6.67 -2.34
N PHE A 73 10.62 -7.70 -2.13
CA PHE A 73 11.19 -8.01 -0.82
C PHE A 73 12.55 -7.33 -0.70
N LEU A 74 12.66 -6.33 0.18
CA LEU A 74 13.83 -5.47 0.31
C LEU A 74 14.42 -5.56 1.72
N ASP A 75 15.74 -5.61 1.85
CA ASP A 75 16.40 -5.59 3.15
C ASP A 75 16.41 -4.15 3.69
N SER A 76 15.46 -3.82 4.57
CA SER A 76 15.32 -2.48 5.14
C SER A 76 16.59 -1.99 5.83
N LYS A 77 17.45 -2.88 6.34
CA LYS A 77 18.72 -2.48 6.98
C LYS A 77 19.75 -1.97 5.98
N LYS A 78 19.61 -2.35 4.71
CA LYS A 78 20.52 -1.94 3.63
C LYS A 78 19.95 -0.83 2.75
N GLU A 79 18.64 -0.58 2.85
CA GLU A 79 17.93 0.38 2.03
C GLU A 79 17.35 1.53 2.88
N PRO A 80 18.06 2.67 3.06
CA PRO A 80 17.59 3.78 3.89
C PRO A 80 16.23 4.35 3.46
N LEU A 81 15.93 4.31 2.14
CA LEU A 81 14.65 4.77 1.60
C LEU A 81 13.47 3.92 2.11
N VAL A 82 13.70 2.62 2.27
CA VAL A 82 12.72 1.66 2.80
C VAL A 82 12.40 2.02 4.25
N GLN A 83 13.41 2.33 5.07
CA GLN A 83 13.21 2.75 6.46
C GLN A 83 12.39 4.05 6.58
N ILE A 84 12.68 5.04 5.72
CA ILE A 84 11.95 6.31 5.70
C ILE A 84 10.49 6.07 5.31
N ALA A 85 10.25 5.25 4.29
CA ALA A 85 8.91 4.91 3.84
C ALA A 85 8.11 4.11 4.89
N ASP A 86 8.74 3.17 5.61
CA ASP A 86 8.12 2.46 6.75
C ASP A 86 7.71 3.42 7.86
N PHE A 87 8.60 4.36 8.22
CA PHE A 87 8.30 5.35 9.24
C PHE A 87 7.09 6.22 8.86
N ILE A 88 7.07 6.77 7.64
CA ILE A 88 5.99 7.63 7.17
C ILE A 88 4.67 6.85 7.09
N SER A 89 4.67 5.67 6.46
CA SER A 89 3.47 4.84 6.29
C SER A 89 2.91 4.36 7.64
N GLY A 90 3.78 3.99 8.59
CA GLY A 90 3.38 3.62 9.94
C GLY A 90 2.73 4.77 10.71
N VAL A 91 3.25 5.99 10.60
CA VAL A 91 2.65 7.20 11.22
C VAL A 91 1.28 7.50 10.63
N ILE A 92 1.13 7.42 9.30
CA ILE A 92 -0.16 7.64 8.62
C ILE A 92 -1.18 6.58 9.03
N TYR A 93 -0.77 5.31 9.07
CA TYR A 93 -1.64 4.22 9.53
C TYR A 93 -2.07 4.42 10.99
N GLY A 94 -1.13 4.76 11.88
CA GLY A 94 -1.42 5.02 13.29
C GLY A 94 -2.38 6.19 13.49
N ALA A 95 -2.21 7.29 12.74
CA ALA A 95 -3.07 8.46 12.78
C ALA A 95 -4.48 8.17 12.24
N SER A 96 -4.57 7.45 11.13
CA SER A 96 -5.84 7.08 10.50
C SER A 96 -6.58 5.96 11.24
N ARG A 97 -5.89 5.20 12.10
CA ARG A 97 -6.35 3.90 12.64
C ARG A 97 -6.86 2.95 11.53
N GLY A 98 -6.28 3.04 10.33
CA GLY A 98 -6.73 2.29 9.16
C GLY A 98 -8.00 2.82 8.48
N GLY A 99 -8.54 3.96 8.91
CA GLY A 99 -9.73 4.56 8.31
C GLY A 99 -9.46 5.22 6.96
N GLU A 100 -10.11 4.74 5.89
CA GLU A 100 -9.99 5.31 4.54
C GLU A 100 -10.48 6.78 4.47
N GLY A 101 -11.54 7.12 5.20
CA GLY A 101 -12.12 8.47 5.21
C GLY A 101 -11.17 9.55 5.73
N PHE A 102 -10.40 9.22 6.78
CA PHE A 102 -9.40 10.13 7.35
C PHE A 102 -8.35 10.56 6.33
N LEU A 103 -7.94 9.64 5.45
CA LEU A 103 -6.93 9.92 4.43
C LEU A 103 -7.47 10.81 3.32
N ILE A 104 -8.70 10.59 2.87
CA ILE A 104 -9.33 11.46 1.86
C ILE A 104 -9.50 12.86 2.44
N GLU A 105 -10.04 12.98 3.65
CA GLU A 105 -10.25 14.27 4.32
C GLU A 105 -8.93 14.99 4.54
N SER A 106 -7.90 14.30 5.04
CA SER A 106 -6.57 14.89 5.21
C SER A 106 -5.97 15.32 3.86
N TRP A 107 -6.10 14.49 2.84
CA TRP A 107 -5.61 14.79 1.50
C TRP A 107 -6.27 16.04 0.92
N ASP A 108 -7.60 16.11 0.94
CA ASP A 108 -8.34 17.24 0.38
C ASP A 108 -8.10 18.53 1.20
N ASN A 109 -7.82 18.42 2.50
CA ASN A 109 -7.44 19.55 3.35
C ASN A 109 -6.04 20.10 3.06
N PHE A 110 -5.04 19.23 2.86
CA PHE A 110 -3.65 19.66 2.64
C PHE A 110 -3.30 19.89 1.15
N PHE A 111 -4.02 19.22 0.23
CA PHE A 111 -3.81 19.28 -1.22
C PHE A 111 -5.14 19.53 -1.98
N PRO A 112 -5.81 20.67 -1.75
CA PRO A 112 -7.18 20.93 -2.23
C PRO A 112 -7.34 20.95 -3.75
N GLU A 113 -6.26 21.17 -4.51
CA GLU A 113 -6.29 21.13 -5.98
C GLU A 113 -5.76 19.82 -6.58
N GLY A 114 -5.39 18.85 -5.72
CA GLY A 114 -4.64 17.66 -6.07
C GLY A 114 -3.21 18.00 -6.51
N LEU A 115 -2.21 17.25 -6.04
CA LEU A 115 -0.89 17.28 -6.65
C LEU A 115 -1.03 16.88 -8.13
N ARG A 116 -1.05 17.87 -9.04
CA ARG A 116 -1.19 17.63 -10.50
C ARG A 116 0.05 16.99 -11.11
N THR A 117 1.14 16.90 -10.36
CA THR A 117 2.40 16.34 -10.81
C THR A 117 3.14 15.79 -9.60
N THR A 118 2.96 14.49 -9.34
CA THR A 118 3.80 13.78 -8.38
C THR A 118 4.93 13.15 -9.18
N ASN A 119 6.10 13.79 -9.22
CA ASN A 119 7.30 13.14 -9.72
C ASN A 119 7.70 12.09 -8.68
N LEU A 120 7.39 10.83 -8.92
CA LEU A 120 8.02 9.73 -8.20
C LEU A 120 9.52 9.83 -8.49
N LEU A 121 10.31 10.16 -7.46
CA LEU A 121 11.76 10.16 -7.55
C LEU A 121 12.21 8.73 -7.85
N HIS A 122 12.60 8.50 -9.10
CA HIS A 122 13.24 7.27 -9.53
C HIS A 122 14.68 7.32 -9.04
N VAL A 123 14.98 6.70 -7.90
CA VAL A 123 16.36 6.52 -7.45
C VAL A 123 16.91 5.31 -8.18
N GLN A 124 17.92 5.53 -9.04
CA GLN A 124 18.65 4.48 -9.77
C GLN A 124 19.58 3.71 -8.85
#